data_AF-A0A2G9RP41-F1
#
_entry.id   AF-A0A2G9RP41-F1
#
_cell.length_a   1.000
_cell.length_b   1.000
_cell.length_c   1.000
_cell.angle_alpha   90.00
_cell.angle_beta   90.00
_cell.angle_gamma   90.00
#
_symmetry.space_group_name_H-M   'P 1'
#
loop_
_entity.id
_entity.type
_entity.pdbx_description
1 polymer ?
#
loop_
_entity_poly.entity_id
_entity_poly.type
_entity_poly.pdbx_seq_one_letter_code
_entity_poly.pdbx_strand_id
1 'polypeptide(L)'
;MLFYVTAFDRDRAMQRLLDTNPEINQSDSQDSRVAPRLDRKKRTVNRDELLKQAESVMQDLGSSRAMLEIQYENEVGTGLGPTLEFYALVSQELQRADLGLWRGEEVTLPNPKGKPVMYCLC
;
A
#
# COMPACT_ATOMS: atom_id res chain seq x y z
N MET A 1 20.85 9.40 -0.76
CA MET A 1 19.39 9.58 -0.66
C MET A 1 18.79 10.29 -1.90
N LEU A 2 19.33 10.08 -3.11
CA LEU A 2 18.78 10.66 -4.36
C LEU A 2 17.97 9.64 -5.19
N PHE A 3 18.18 8.34 -5.02
CA PHE A 3 17.59 7.30 -5.88
C PHE A 3 16.16 6.87 -5.51
N TYR A 4 15.63 7.27 -4.35
CA TYR A 4 14.22 6.99 -4.01
C TYR A 4 13.26 7.87 -4.83
N VAL A 5 13.76 9.00 -5.34
CA VAL A 5 12.98 10.06 -6.02
C VAL A 5 12.57 9.63 -7.43
N THR A 6 13.30 8.71 -8.08
CA THR A 6 13.03 8.28 -9.47
C THR A 6 12.13 7.05 -9.57
N ALA A 7 12.03 6.25 -8.51
CA ALA A 7 11.18 5.05 -8.49
C ALA A 7 9.69 5.38 -8.22
N PHE A 8 9.41 6.59 -7.72
CA PHE A 8 8.07 7.08 -7.46
C PHE A 8 7.79 8.33 -8.29
N ASP A 9 6.52 8.69 -8.39
CA ASP A 9 6.13 9.89 -9.12
C ASP A 9 6.70 11.18 -8.49
N ARG A 10 6.95 12.20 -9.31
CA ARG A 10 7.47 13.52 -8.94
C ARG A 10 6.77 14.07 -7.70
N ASP A 11 5.44 14.02 -7.67
CA ASP A 11 4.66 14.61 -6.57
C ASP A 11 4.93 13.88 -5.24
N ARG A 12 5.08 12.56 -5.28
CA ARG A 12 5.39 11.73 -4.12
C ARG A 12 6.81 11.94 -3.63
N ALA A 13 7.74 12.10 -4.56
CA ALA A 13 9.12 12.38 -4.25
C ALA A 13 9.31 13.79 -3.64
N MET A 14 8.60 14.78 -4.18
CA MET A 14 8.55 16.14 -3.64
C MET A 14 7.94 16.18 -2.24
N GLN A 15 6.84 15.45 -2.00
CA GLN A 15 6.23 15.35 -0.67
C GLN A 15 7.20 14.76 0.36
N ARG A 16 7.93 13.69 0.00
CA ARG A 16 8.95 13.08 0.87
C ARG A 16 10.12 14.03 1.16
N LEU A 17 10.56 14.81 0.18
CA LEU A 17 11.61 15.81 0.38
C LEU A 17 11.19 16.87 1.40
N LEU A 18 9.96 17.37 1.31
CA LEU A 18 9.40 18.34 2.26
C LEU A 18 9.25 17.74 3.67
N ASP A 19 8.78 16.51 3.78
CA ASP A 19 8.66 15.81 5.07
C ASP A 19 10.04 15.58 5.72
N THR A 20 11.09 15.40 4.91
CA THR A 20 12.47 15.18 5.39
C THR A 20 13.17 16.49 5.76
N ASN A 21 12.82 17.61 5.12
CA ASN A 21 13.44 18.92 5.33
C ASN A 21 12.40 19.99 5.73
N PRO A 22 12.04 20.08 7.02
CA PRO A 22 10.99 21.00 7.50
C PRO A 22 11.34 22.49 7.37
N GLU A 23 12.61 22.85 7.18
CA GLU A 23 13.02 24.25 6.94
C GLU A 23 12.55 24.77 5.57
N ILE A 24 12.40 23.89 4.57
CA ILE A 24 11.92 24.24 3.22
C ILE A 24 10.42 24.61 3.28
N ASN A 25 9.66 24.03 4.22
CA ASN A 25 8.23 24.27 4.40
C ASN A 25 7.88 25.66 4.95
N GLN A 26 8.84 26.44 5.47
CA GLN A 26 8.60 27.75 6.10
C GLN A 26 8.62 28.94 5.12
N SER A 27 8.91 28.71 3.83
CA SER A 27 8.78 29.74 2.80
C SER A 27 7.31 29.93 2.41
N ASP A 28 6.59 30.65 3.27
CA ASP A 28 5.14 30.91 3.25
C ASP A 28 4.71 31.87 2.13
N SER A 29 4.97 31.50 0.87
CA SER A 29 4.28 32.05 -0.29
C SER A 29 3.30 31.00 -0.78
N GLN A 30 2.00 31.19 -0.55
CA GLN A 30 0.97 30.23 -0.97
C GLN A 30 1.02 29.88 -2.48
N ASP A 31 1.65 30.75 -3.29
CA ASP A 31 1.79 30.63 -4.74
C ASP A 31 3.03 29.82 -5.19
N SER A 32 3.88 29.35 -4.26
CA SER A 32 5.15 28.65 -4.58
C SER A 32 5.22 27.21 -4.09
N ARG A 33 4.09 26.58 -3.74
CA ARG A 33 4.08 25.15 -3.35
C ARG A 33 4.45 24.28 -4.55
N VAL A 34 5.73 23.94 -4.67
CA VAL A 34 6.30 23.09 -5.74
C VAL A 34 5.75 21.66 -5.72
N ALA A 35 5.17 21.21 -4.59
CA ALA A 35 4.61 19.87 -4.43
C ALA A 35 3.07 19.90 -4.40
N PRO A 36 2.39 19.21 -5.34
CA PRO A 36 0.96 18.97 -5.23
C PRO A 36 0.62 18.18 -3.97
N ARG A 37 -0.46 18.55 -3.28
CA ARG A 37 -0.99 17.75 -2.17
C ARG A 37 -1.66 16.50 -2.76
N LEU A 38 -1.14 15.33 -2.44
CA LEU A 38 -1.79 14.06 -2.81
C LEU A 38 -3.03 13.86 -1.94
N ASP A 39 -4.18 13.67 -2.58
CA ASP A 39 -5.42 13.31 -1.90
C ASP A 39 -5.24 12.03 -1.10
N ARG A 40 -5.79 11.97 0.11
CA ARG A 40 -5.83 10.75 0.91
C ARG A 40 -7.17 10.04 0.72
N LYS A 41 -7.13 8.77 0.36
CA LYS A 41 -8.31 7.91 0.19
C LYS A 41 -8.29 6.85 1.27
N LYS A 42 -9.20 7.02 2.24
CA LYS A 42 -9.40 6.04 3.29
C LYS A 42 -10.25 4.87 2.77
N ARG A 43 -9.85 3.65 3.11
CA ARG A 43 -10.58 2.41 2.82
C ARG A 43 -10.65 1.56 4.08
N THR A 44 -11.86 1.11 4.40
CA THR A 44 -12.09 0.16 5.47
C THR A 44 -12.10 -1.25 4.87
N VAL A 45 -11.33 -2.16 5.45
CA VAL A 45 -11.14 -3.52 4.94
C VAL A 45 -11.36 -4.57 6.04
N ASN A 46 -11.84 -5.73 5.63
CA ASN A 46 -12.03 -6.90 6.47
C ASN A 46 -10.86 -7.86 6.26
N ARG A 47 -10.32 -8.44 7.34
CA ARG A 47 -9.19 -9.37 7.27
C ARG A 47 -9.50 -10.69 6.56
N ASP A 48 -10.77 -11.05 6.40
CA ASP A 48 -11.18 -12.34 5.85
C ASP A 48 -11.37 -12.32 4.34
N GLU A 49 -11.60 -11.16 3.74
CA GLU A 49 -11.82 -10.99 2.29
C GLU A 49 -10.72 -10.15 1.60
N LEU A 50 -9.49 -10.21 2.13
CA LEU A 50 -8.39 -9.32 1.73
C LEU A 50 -8.13 -9.28 0.23
N LEU A 51 -8.07 -10.43 -0.44
CA LEU A 51 -7.75 -10.48 -1.87
C LEU A 51 -8.82 -9.80 -2.73
N LYS A 52 -10.09 -10.10 -2.45
CA LYS A 52 -11.25 -9.53 -3.15
C LYS A 52 -11.38 -8.03 -2.89
N GLN A 53 -11.14 -7.60 -1.65
CA GLN A 53 -11.14 -6.18 -1.31
C GLN A 53 -9.96 -5.44 -1.94
N ALA A 54 -8.78 -6.08 -2.03
CA ALA A 54 -7.63 -5.52 -2.72
C ALA A 54 -7.88 -5.33 -4.22
N GLU A 55 -8.54 -6.28 -4.88
CA GLU A 55 -8.99 -6.12 -6.26
C GLU A 55 -9.87 -4.88 -6.43
N SER A 56 -10.89 -4.71 -5.58
CA SER A 56 -11.76 -3.53 -5.63
C SER A 56 -10.99 -2.23 -5.39
N VAL A 57 -10.07 -2.21 -4.41
CA VAL A 57 -9.23 -1.04 -4.13
C VAL A 57 -8.34 -0.71 -5.33
N MET A 58 -7.74 -1.72 -5.97
CA MET A 58 -6.91 -1.53 -7.16
C MET A 58 -7.72 -1.06 -8.36
N GLN A 59 -8.95 -1.53 -8.53
CA GLN A 59 -9.84 -1.07 -9.60
C GLN A 59 -10.26 0.40 -9.40
N ASP A 60 -10.58 0.79 -8.17
CA ASP A 60 -10.99 2.16 -7.82
C ASP A 60 -9.85 3.17 -7.90
N LEU A 61 -8.65 2.77 -7.45
CA LEU A 61 -7.52 3.68 -7.21
C LEU A 61 -6.34 3.45 -8.16
N GLY A 62 -6.37 2.44 -9.02
CA GLY A 62 -5.23 2.08 -9.89
C GLY A 62 -4.84 3.17 -10.89
N SER A 63 -5.79 4.02 -11.29
CA SER A 63 -5.54 5.21 -12.13
C SER A 63 -5.33 6.49 -11.32
N SER A 64 -5.55 6.44 -10.00
CA SER A 64 -5.45 7.59 -9.10
C SER A 64 -4.04 7.73 -8.54
N ARG A 65 -3.59 8.97 -8.36
CA ARG A 65 -2.33 9.29 -7.66
C ARG A 65 -2.54 9.44 -6.15
N ALA A 66 -3.74 9.16 -5.65
CA ALA A 66 -4.09 9.32 -4.25
C ALA A 66 -3.31 8.38 -3.33
N MET A 67 -3.06 8.85 -2.11
CA MET A 67 -2.47 8.07 -1.03
C MET A 67 -3.54 7.21 -0.37
N LEU A 68 -3.40 5.89 -0.47
CA LEU A 68 -4.26 4.93 0.22
C LEU A 68 -3.98 4.92 1.72
N GLU A 69 -5.04 4.93 2.52
CA GLU A 69 -5.00 4.72 3.96
C GLU A 69 -5.98 3.61 4.34
N ILE A 70 -5.47 2.56 4.97
CA ILE A 70 -6.26 1.40 5.38
C ILE A 70 -6.67 1.52 6.84
N GLN A 71 -7.92 1.15 7.11
CA GLN A 71 -8.42 0.84 8.44
C GLN A 71 -9.04 -0.56 8.42
N TYR A 72 -8.66 -1.40 9.37
CA TYR A 72 -9.32 -2.69 9.53
C TYR A 72 -10.65 -2.54 10.27
N GLU A 73 -11.66 -3.29 9.83
CA GLU A 73 -12.94 -3.36 10.52
C GLU A 73 -12.75 -3.78 11.98
N ASN A 74 -13.45 -3.11 12.89
CA ASN A 74 -13.38 -3.33 14.34
C ASN A 74 -11.99 -3.09 14.97
N GLU A 75 -11.07 -2.43 14.27
CA GLU A 75 -9.77 -2.03 14.80
C GLU A 75 -9.65 -0.51 14.91
N VAL A 76 -9.01 -0.05 16.00
CA VAL A 76 -8.78 1.37 16.30
C VAL A 76 -7.58 1.94 15.55
N GLY A 77 -6.75 1.09 14.93
CA GLY A 77 -5.55 1.48 14.21
C GLY A 77 -5.88 2.20 12.89
N THR A 78 -5.20 3.33 12.65
CA THR A 78 -5.26 4.07 11.38
C THR A 78 -3.86 4.52 10.94
N GLY A 79 -3.71 4.89 9.68
CA GLY A 79 -2.46 5.41 9.14
C GLY A 79 -1.52 4.36 8.53
N LEU A 80 -0.21 4.60 8.63
CA LEU A 80 0.79 3.87 7.84
C LEU A 80 0.95 2.41 8.27
N GLY A 81 0.86 2.10 9.57
CA GLY A 81 1.02 0.72 10.08
C GLY A 81 0.03 -0.27 9.46
N PRO A 82 -1.29 -0.06 9.64
CA PRO A 82 -2.32 -0.90 9.02
C PRO A 82 -2.23 -0.94 7.49
N THR A 83 -1.81 0.16 6.87
CA THR A 83 -1.63 0.24 5.41
C THR A 83 -0.47 -0.63 4.92
N LEU A 84 0.67 -0.63 5.63
CA LEU A 84 1.81 -1.51 5.29
C LEU A 84 1.46 -2.98 5.53
N GLU A 85 0.75 -3.27 6.63
CA GLU A 85 0.25 -4.61 6.91
C GLU A 85 -0.67 -5.10 5.78
N PHE A 86 -1.57 -4.26 5.29
CA PHE A 86 -2.45 -4.61 4.18
C PHE A 86 -1.66 -5.02 2.93
N TYR A 87 -0.63 -4.25 2.55
CA TYR A 87 0.22 -4.63 1.43
C TYR A 87 0.95 -5.96 1.65
N ALA A 88 1.42 -6.23 2.87
CA ALA A 88 2.08 -7.49 3.21
C ALA A 88 1.11 -8.68 3.15
N LEU A 89 -0.12 -8.53 3.65
CA LEU A 89 -1.10 -9.61 3.61
C LEU A 89 -1.62 -9.85 2.19
N VAL A 90 -1.85 -8.79 1.40
CA VAL A 90 -2.24 -8.91 0.00
C VAL A 90 -1.14 -9.57 -0.84
N SER A 91 0.13 -9.24 -0.59
CA SER A 91 1.23 -9.90 -1.31
C SER A 91 1.30 -11.39 -0.99
N GLN A 92 1.00 -11.79 0.24
CA GLN A 92 0.88 -13.19 0.62
C GLN A 92 -0.31 -13.87 -0.04
N GLU A 93 -1.50 -13.25 -0.05
CA GLU A 93 -2.68 -13.80 -0.74
C GLU A 93 -2.42 -13.96 -2.25
N LEU A 94 -1.74 -13.01 -2.89
CA LEU A 94 -1.38 -13.09 -4.29
C LEU A 94 -0.42 -14.24 -4.60
N GLN A 95 0.40 -14.67 -3.64
CA GLN A 95 1.34 -15.79 -3.80
C GLN A 95 0.65 -17.16 -3.71
N ARG A 96 -0.65 -17.24 -3.37
CA ARG A 96 -1.33 -18.54 -3.28
C ARG A 96 -1.29 -19.29 -4.61
N ALA A 97 -0.90 -20.56 -4.56
CA ALA A 97 -0.71 -21.39 -5.75
C ALA A 97 -2.02 -21.67 -6.49
N ASP A 98 -3.15 -21.74 -5.77
CA ASP A 98 -4.47 -21.99 -6.33
C ASP A 98 -5.00 -20.87 -7.24
N LEU A 99 -4.39 -19.68 -7.17
CA LEU A 99 -4.70 -18.57 -8.08
C LEU A 99 -4.05 -18.74 -9.47
N GLY A 100 -3.04 -19.60 -9.61
CA GLY A 100 -2.33 -19.82 -10.88
C GLY A 100 -1.62 -18.60 -11.43
N LEU A 101 -1.31 -17.60 -10.59
CA LEU A 101 -0.69 -16.33 -11.00
C LEU A 101 0.82 -16.43 -11.23
N TRP A 102 1.49 -17.34 -10.52
CA TRP A 102 2.95 -17.44 -10.48
C TRP A 102 3.43 -18.79 -11.01
N ARG A 103 4.67 -18.82 -11.49
CA ARG A 103 5.37 -20.05 -11.88
C ARG A 103 6.50 -20.26 -10.89
N GLY A 104 6.60 -21.43 -10.28
CA GLY A 104 7.64 -21.71 -9.30
C GLY A 104 7.34 -22.95 -8.48
N GLU A 105 8.12 -23.15 -7.42
CA GLU A 105 7.92 -24.24 -6.47
C GLU A 105 6.76 -23.89 -5.53
N GLU A 106 5.82 -24.83 -5.40
CA GLU A 106 4.72 -24.73 -4.46
C GLU A 106 5.16 -25.23 -3.08
N VAL A 107 5.13 -24.34 -2.10
CA VAL A 107 5.47 -24.65 -0.72
C VAL A 107 4.21 -24.59 0.13
N THR A 108 3.96 -25.67 0.88
CA THR A 108 2.85 -25.73 1.84
C THR A 108 3.26 -25.01 3.12
N LEU A 109 2.58 -23.91 3.44
CA LEU A 109 2.81 -23.16 4.69
C LEU A 109 1.64 -23.36 5.66
N PRO A 110 1.91 -23.37 6.97
CA PRO A 110 0.86 -23.40 7.97
C PRO A 110 0.04 -22.11 7.89
N ASN A 111 -1.29 -22.26 7.80
CA ASN A 111 -2.21 -21.14 7.78
C ASN A 111 -2.76 -20.90 9.19
N PRO A 112 -2.58 -19.72 9.79
CA PRO A 112 -3.16 -19.41 11.09
C PRO A 112 -4.69 -19.50 11.13
N LYS A 113 -5.36 -19.42 9.97
CA LYS A 113 -6.82 -19.49 9.83
C LYS A 113 -7.38 -20.89 9.54
N GLY A 114 -6.56 -21.95 9.46
CA GLY A 114 -7.07 -23.32 9.29
C GLY A 114 -6.17 -24.23 8.47
N LYS A 115 -6.73 -24.81 7.38
CA LYS A 115 -6.02 -25.80 6.56
C LYS A 115 -4.76 -25.18 5.95
N PRO A 116 -3.67 -25.97 5.83
CA PRO A 116 -2.46 -25.51 5.16
C PRO A 116 -2.78 -24.97 3.76
N VAL A 117 -2.10 -23.89 3.38
CA VAL A 117 -2.26 -23.24 2.08
C VAL A 117 -0.94 -23.36 1.33
N MET A 118 -1.02 -23.67 0.03
CA MET A 118 0.15 -23.72 -0.84
C MET A 118 0.41 -22.33 -1.42
N TYR A 119 1.66 -21.89 -1.34
CA TYR A 119 2.14 -20.64 -1.90
C TYR A 119 3.23 -20.92 -2.92
N CYS A 120 3.27 -20.13 -3.99
CA CYS A 120 4.39 -20.09 -4.92
C CYS A 120 5.41 -19.08 -4.37
N LEU A 121 6.63 -19.53 -4.08
CA LEU A 121 7.72 -18.63 -3.70
C LEU A 121 8.28 -17.95 -4.95
N CYS A 122 8.44 -16.63 -4.89
CA CYS A 122 9.03 -15.81 -5.94
C CYS A 122 10.56 -15.79 -5.88
#